data_AF-A0A0P8C0V6-F1
#
_entry.id   AF-A0A0P8C0V6-F1
#
_cell.length_a   1.000
_cell.length_b   1.000
_cell.length_c   1.000
_cell.angle_alpha   90.00
_cell.angle_beta   90.00
_cell.angle_gamma   90.00
#
_symmetry.space_group_name_H-M   'P 1'
#
loop_
_entity.id
_entity.type
_entity.pdbx_description
1 polymer ?
#
loop_
_entity_poly.entity_id
_entity_poly.type
_entity_poly.pdbx_seq_one_letter_code
_entity_poly.pdbx_strand_id
1 'polypeptide(L)'
;MANESKTTGGLVTEDLMERTRGLFAAAPLNEPQMEQFWKAQDAILEETEAFSKAWFERRHEATRQAVEAVHKLNGEGGGGADPTAAMRAMAEWQQGSLRRMAQDMQEWVELCSRCAARVTDAEVEAGKKGAEKLAKSAKSKHATPV
;
A
#
# COMPACT_ATOMS: atom_id res chain seq x y z
N MET A 1 36.85 -43.94 15.81
CA MET A 1 36.00 -42.73 15.87
C MET A 1 35.02 -42.78 14.71
N ALA A 2 33.85 -43.39 14.89
CA ALA A 2 32.82 -43.46 13.85
C ALA A 2 31.45 -43.61 14.53
N ASN A 3 31.00 -42.58 15.25
CA ASN A 3 29.63 -42.56 15.75
C ASN A 3 29.02 -41.17 15.98
N GLU A 4 29.63 -40.08 15.49
CA GLU A 4 29.08 -38.74 15.72
C GLU A 4 28.38 -38.14 14.49
N SER A 5 28.61 -38.63 13.27
CA SER A 5 27.95 -38.09 12.07
C SER A 5 26.52 -38.59 11.82
N LYS A 6 26.11 -39.74 12.38
CA LYS A 6 24.73 -40.26 12.20
C LYS A 6 23.71 -39.55 13.08
N THR A 7 24.11 -39.16 14.29
CA THR A 7 23.22 -38.57 15.29
C THR A 7 22.80 -37.15 14.92
N THR A 8 23.72 -36.35 14.38
CA THR A 8 23.46 -34.95 13.98
C THR A 8 22.62 -34.85 12.71
N GLY A 9 22.78 -35.79 11.76
CA GLY A 9 21.98 -35.82 10.53
C GLY A 9 20.53 -36.28 10.73
N GLY A 10 20.29 -37.20 11.67
CA GLY A 10 18.95 -37.64 12.07
C GLY A 10 18.17 -36.56 12.82
N LEU A 11 18.84 -35.85 13.74
CA LEU A 11 18.22 -34.78 14.52
C LEU A 11 17.76 -33.59 13.65
N VAL A 12 18.55 -33.23 12.62
CA VAL A 12 18.21 -32.15 11.68
C VAL A 12 17.05 -32.55 10.76
N THR A 13 16.92 -33.83 10.42
CA THR A 13 15.82 -34.31 9.57
C THR A 13 14.52 -34.49 10.35
N GLU A 14 14.58 -34.95 11.60
CA GLU A 14 13.40 -35.01 12.49
C GLU A 14 12.89 -33.62 12.88
N ASP A 15 13.77 -32.69 13.28
CA ASP A 15 13.38 -31.30 13.60
C ASP A 15 12.76 -30.60 12.39
N LEU A 16 13.31 -30.82 11.19
CA LEU A 16 12.76 -30.29 9.95
C LEU A 16 11.39 -30.91 9.64
N MET A 17 11.21 -32.22 9.83
CA MET A 17 9.93 -32.90 9.63
C MET A 17 8.87 -32.45 10.64
N GLU A 18 9.25 -32.22 11.90
CA GLU A 18 8.34 -31.75 12.95
C GLU A 18 7.90 -30.30 12.70
N ARG A 19 8.84 -29.42 12.32
CA ARG A 19 8.54 -28.05 11.86
C ARG A 19 7.64 -28.04 10.62
N THR A 20 7.91 -28.92 9.67
CA THR A 20 7.11 -29.04 8.45
C THR A 20 5.70 -29.54 8.79
N ARG A 21 5.55 -30.53 9.67
CA ARG A 21 4.25 -30.97 10.19
C ARG A 21 3.52 -29.86 10.93
N GLY A 22 4.21 -29.08 11.76
CA GLY A 22 3.65 -27.92 12.46
C GLY A 22 3.12 -26.86 11.48
N LEU A 23 3.88 -26.56 10.43
CA LEU A 23 3.45 -25.67 9.34
C LEU A 23 2.22 -26.20 8.60
N PHE A 24 2.20 -27.48 8.24
CA PHE A 24 1.05 -28.10 7.57
C PHE A 24 -0.19 -28.20 8.49
N ALA A 25 0.00 -28.43 9.79
CA ALA A 25 -1.09 -28.44 10.76
C ALA A 25 -1.67 -27.03 11.02
N ALA A 26 -0.84 -25.99 10.91
CA ALA A 26 -1.27 -24.59 11.00
C ALA A 26 -1.80 -24.02 9.68
N ALA A 27 -1.50 -24.65 8.53
CA ALA A 27 -1.88 -24.15 7.21
C ALA A 27 -3.39 -23.85 7.06
N PRO A 28 -4.33 -24.67 7.58
CA PRO A 28 -5.76 -24.35 7.53
C PRO A 28 -6.16 -23.15 8.42
N LEU A 29 -5.40 -22.84 9.47
CA LEU A 29 -5.63 -21.68 10.33
C LEU A 29 -5.05 -20.40 9.71
N ASN A 30 -4.02 -20.53 8.87
CA ASN A 30 -3.37 -19.42 8.18
C ASN A 30 -4.05 -19.02 6.87
N GLU A 31 -4.85 -19.91 6.27
CA GLU A 31 -5.56 -19.66 5.01
C GLU A 31 -6.41 -18.36 5.02
N PRO A 32 -7.27 -18.09 6.02
CA PRO A 32 -8.04 -16.84 6.04
C PRO A 32 -7.16 -15.60 6.13
N GLN A 33 -6.05 -15.68 6.87
CA GLN A 33 -5.11 -14.58 7.02
C GLN A 33 -4.36 -14.30 5.72
N MET A 34 -3.93 -15.35 5.00
CA MET A 34 -3.32 -15.23 3.69
C MET A 34 -4.29 -14.67 2.64
N GLU A 35 -5.55 -15.10 2.66
CA GLU A 35 -6.58 -14.57 1.76
C GLU A 35 -6.82 -13.07 2.01
N GLN A 36 -6.98 -12.67 3.28
CA GLN A 36 -7.17 -11.26 3.63
C GLN A 36 -5.92 -10.42 3.34
N PHE A 37 -4.72 -10.96 3.56
CA PHE A 37 -3.47 -10.29 3.22
C PHE A 37 -3.41 -9.92 1.72
N TRP A 38 -3.69 -10.88 0.83
CA TRP A 38 -3.66 -10.60 -0.61
C TRP A 38 -4.75 -9.62 -1.03
N LYS A 39 -5.95 -9.68 -0.42
CA LYS A 39 -7.01 -8.70 -0.65
C LYS A 39 -6.62 -7.29 -0.19
N ALA A 40 -5.95 -7.18 0.95
CA ALA A 40 -5.44 -5.90 1.45
C ALA A 40 -4.37 -5.33 0.52
N GLN A 41 -3.44 -6.17 0.04
CA GLN A 41 -2.41 -5.78 -0.91
C GLN A 41 -3.01 -5.26 -2.22
N ASP A 42 -4.00 -5.97 -2.77
CA ASP A 42 -4.71 -5.55 -3.99
C ASP A 42 -5.43 -4.20 -3.79
N ALA A 43 -6.15 -4.05 -2.69
CA ALA A 43 -6.79 -2.80 -2.29
C ALA A 43 -5.80 -1.62 -2.14
N ILE A 44 -4.63 -1.85 -1.54
CA ILE A 44 -3.57 -0.83 -1.41
C ILE A 44 -3.03 -0.42 -2.77
N LEU A 45 -2.89 -1.37 -3.71
CA LEU A 45 -2.46 -1.08 -5.07
C LEU A 45 -3.49 -0.21 -5.81
N GLU A 46 -4.78 -0.49 -5.66
CA GLU A 46 -5.85 0.34 -6.22
C GLU A 46 -5.78 1.79 -5.69
N GLU A 47 -5.64 1.95 -4.36
CA GLU A 47 -5.50 3.27 -3.72
C GLU A 47 -4.27 4.02 -4.22
N THR A 48 -3.15 3.31 -4.36
CA THR A 48 -1.88 3.87 -4.84
C THR A 48 -1.97 4.27 -6.31
N GLU A 49 -2.63 3.47 -7.15
CA GLU A 49 -2.84 3.78 -8.56
C GLU A 49 -3.70 5.04 -8.72
N ALA A 50 -4.80 5.13 -7.97
CA ALA A 50 -5.69 6.28 -7.98
C ALA A 50 -4.96 7.57 -7.57
N PHE A 51 -4.23 7.52 -6.45
CA PHE A 51 -3.38 8.63 -6.02
C PHE A 51 -2.36 9.02 -7.09
N SER A 52 -1.65 8.04 -7.64
CA SER A 52 -0.56 8.29 -8.60
C SER A 52 -1.09 8.98 -9.86
N LYS A 53 -2.24 8.54 -10.40
CA LYS A 53 -2.88 9.17 -11.56
C LYS A 53 -3.18 10.65 -11.30
N ALA A 54 -3.86 10.93 -10.18
CA ALA A 54 -4.22 12.30 -9.81
C ALA A 54 -2.99 13.19 -9.59
N TRP A 55 -1.94 12.66 -8.94
CA TRP A 55 -0.68 13.35 -8.74
C TRP A 55 0.03 13.70 -10.06
N PHE A 56 0.10 12.74 -11.00
CA PHE A 56 0.68 12.96 -12.32
C PHE A 56 -0.06 14.05 -13.10
N GLU A 57 -1.39 14.04 -13.08
CA GLU A 57 -2.22 15.07 -13.72
C GLU A 57 -1.88 16.47 -13.19
N ARG A 58 -1.84 16.64 -11.86
CA ARG A 58 -1.47 17.93 -11.22
C ARG A 58 -0.03 18.34 -11.53
N ARG A 59 0.89 17.38 -11.67
CA ARG A 59 2.28 17.69 -12.06
C ARG A 59 2.40 18.14 -13.49
N HIS A 60 1.67 17.52 -14.41
CA HIS A 60 1.61 18.00 -15.79
C HIS A 60 0.99 19.39 -15.88
N GLU A 61 -0.08 19.67 -15.15
CA GLU A 61 -0.69 20.99 -15.09
C GLU A 61 0.31 22.04 -14.58
N ALA A 62 1.02 21.74 -13.49
CA ALA A 62 2.01 22.64 -12.91
C ALA A 62 3.14 22.98 -13.90
N THR A 63 3.63 21.99 -14.63
CA THR A 63 4.68 22.19 -15.64
C THR A 63 4.20 23.06 -16.80
N ARG A 64 2.98 22.84 -17.29
CA ARG A 64 2.39 23.68 -18.36
C ARG A 64 2.23 25.13 -17.90
N GLN A 65 1.76 25.35 -16.68
CA GLN A 65 1.64 26.70 -16.11
C GLN A 65 2.99 27.38 -15.88
N ALA A 66 4.03 26.61 -15.53
CA ALA A 66 5.38 27.15 -15.42
C ALA A 66 5.90 27.65 -16.77
N VAL A 67 5.68 26.87 -17.83
CA VAL A 67 6.04 27.26 -19.21
C VAL A 67 5.25 28.51 -19.64
N GLU A 68 3.94 28.56 -19.38
CA GLU A 68 3.12 29.73 -19.67
C GLU A 68 3.62 30.99 -18.93
N ALA A 69 4.00 30.86 -17.67
CA ALA A 69 4.58 31.95 -16.90
C ALA A 69 5.90 32.44 -17.53
N VAL A 70 6.77 31.54 -18.00
CA VAL A 70 8.00 31.90 -18.72
C VAL A 70 7.71 32.66 -20.01
N HIS A 71 6.72 32.24 -20.80
CA HIS A 71 6.32 32.96 -22.02
C HIS A 71 5.82 34.37 -21.71
N LYS A 72 4.98 34.53 -20.67
CA LYS A 72 4.52 35.84 -20.19
C LYS A 72 5.67 36.73 -19.71
N LEU A 73 6.66 36.15 -19.03
CA LEU A 73 7.85 36.87 -18.55
C LEU A 73 8.71 37.41 -19.70
N ASN A 74 8.84 36.63 -20.78
CA ASN A 74 9.67 36.99 -21.93
C ASN A 74 8.97 37.91 -22.93
N GLY A 75 7.71 38.28 -22.71
CA GLY A 75 6.96 39.18 -23.59
C GLY A 75 6.66 38.60 -24.97
N GLU A 76 6.60 37.26 -25.09
CA GLU A 76 6.13 36.61 -26.32
C GLU A 76 4.69 37.06 -26.60
N GLY A 77 4.52 37.91 -27.61
CA GLY A 77 3.26 38.63 -27.89
C GLY A 77 3.43 40.05 -28.46
N GLY A 78 4.67 40.56 -28.58
CA GLY A 78 4.97 41.77 -29.36
C GLY A 78 4.88 43.11 -28.63
N GLY A 79 4.68 43.12 -27.31
CA GLY A 79 4.50 44.34 -26.49
C GLY A 79 5.76 44.89 -25.79
N GLY A 80 6.90 44.20 -25.86
CA GLY A 80 8.06 44.48 -25.01
C GLY A 80 7.85 43.97 -23.57
N ALA A 81 8.94 43.83 -22.80
CA ALA A 81 8.87 43.32 -21.43
C ALA A 81 8.19 44.35 -20.51
N ASP A 82 6.97 44.08 -20.06
CA ASP A 82 6.30 44.82 -18.98
C ASP A 82 6.71 44.22 -17.62
N PRO A 83 7.52 44.92 -16.81
CA PRO A 83 7.96 44.45 -15.50
C PRO A 83 6.79 44.15 -14.54
N THR A 84 5.67 44.87 -14.68
CA THR A 84 4.49 44.70 -13.83
C THR A 84 3.75 43.41 -14.18
N ALA A 85 3.56 43.14 -15.47
CA ALA A 85 3.02 41.87 -15.95
C ALA A 85 3.92 40.69 -15.57
N ALA A 86 5.25 40.86 -15.66
CA ALA A 86 6.23 39.86 -15.24
C ALA A 86 6.11 39.52 -13.75
N MET A 87 6.08 40.55 -12.88
CA MET A 87 5.90 40.34 -11.44
C MET A 87 4.56 39.66 -11.11
N ARG A 88 3.48 40.03 -11.81
CA ARG A 88 2.16 39.40 -11.63
C ARG A 88 2.18 37.92 -12.04
N ALA A 89 2.77 37.59 -13.20
CA ALA A 89 2.89 36.22 -13.67
C ALA A 89 3.69 35.33 -12.69
N MET A 90 4.78 35.86 -12.12
CA MET A 90 5.54 35.16 -11.07
C MET A 90 4.71 34.94 -9.80
N ALA A 91 3.99 35.97 -9.32
CA ALA A 91 3.16 35.86 -8.12
C ALA A 91 2.02 34.83 -8.30
N GLU A 92 1.35 34.84 -9.45
CA GLU A 92 0.32 33.86 -9.82
C GLU A 92 0.89 32.44 -9.85
N TRP A 93 2.05 32.25 -10.49
CA TRP A 93 2.72 30.96 -10.55
C TRP A 93 3.14 30.44 -9.16
N GLN A 94 3.70 31.31 -8.32
CA GLN A 94 4.07 30.97 -6.94
C GLN A 94 2.86 30.57 -6.11
N GLN A 95 1.77 31.34 -6.16
CA GLN A 95 0.54 31.04 -5.42
C GLN A 95 -0.10 29.72 -5.89
N GLY A 96 -0.17 29.50 -7.21
CA GLY A 96 -0.65 28.25 -7.78
C GLY A 96 0.21 27.05 -7.36
N SER A 97 1.53 27.24 -7.30
CA SER A 97 2.47 26.20 -6.87
C SER A 97 2.30 25.83 -5.40
N LEU A 98 2.15 26.81 -4.51
CA LEU A 98 1.85 26.57 -3.09
C LEU A 98 0.54 25.81 -2.90
N ARG A 99 -0.52 26.19 -3.63
CA ARG A 99 -1.82 25.50 -3.55
C ARG A 99 -1.72 24.04 -3.98
N ARG A 100 -1.03 23.76 -5.08
CA ARG A 100 -0.83 22.39 -5.56
C ARG A 100 -0.01 21.55 -4.58
N MET A 101 1.07 22.09 -4.02
CA MET A 101 1.86 21.37 -3.00
C MET A 101 1.05 21.05 -1.75
N ALA A 102 0.20 21.97 -1.30
CA ALA A 102 -0.69 21.71 -0.17
C ALA A 102 -1.69 20.59 -0.50
N GLN A 103 -2.25 20.58 -1.71
CA GLN A 103 -3.13 19.51 -2.18
C GLN A 103 -2.40 18.16 -2.27
N ASP A 104 -1.17 18.13 -2.77
CA ASP A 104 -0.38 16.90 -2.84
C ASP A 104 -0.10 16.32 -1.45
N MET A 105 0.21 17.18 -0.48
CA MET A 105 0.42 16.75 0.91
C MET A 105 -0.85 16.18 1.52
N GLN A 106 -2.00 16.84 1.30
CA GLN A 106 -3.29 16.35 1.79
C GLN A 106 -3.60 14.97 1.20
N GLU A 107 -3.54 14.82 -0.13
CA GLU A 107 -3.85 13.56 -0.79
C GLU A 107 -2.87 12.44 -0.42
N TRP A 108 -1.59 12.77 -0.16
CA TRP A 108 -0.62 11.82 0.36
C TRP A 108 -0.99 11.30 1.76
N VAL A 109 -1.36 12.19 2.68
CA VAL A 109 -1.80 11.80 4.03
C VAL A 109 -3.08 10.96 3.96
N GLU A 110 -4.00 11.30 3.07
CA GLU A 110 -5.22 10.52 2.83
C GLU A 110 -4.89 9.12 2.29
N LEU A 111 -3.97 8.99 1.32
CA LEU A 111 -3.50 7.70 0.84
C LEU A 111 -2.93 6.84 1.98
N CYS A 112 -2.02 7.39 2.79
CA CYS A 112 -1.46 6.66 3.92
C CYS A 112 -2.54 6.18 4.89
N SER A 113 -3.54 7.02 5.15
CA SER A 113 -4.66 6.70 6.04
C SER A 113 -5.56 5.61 5.46
N ARG A 114 -5.87 5.67 4.16
CA ARG A 114 -6.65 4.63 3.46
C ARG A 114 -5.90 3.30 3.45
N CYS A 115 -4.61 3.29 3.14
CA CYS A 115 -3.79 2.08 3.18
C CYS A 115 -3.75 1.46 4.58
N ALA A 116 -3.56 2.27 5.63
CA ALA A 116 -3.60 1.78 7.02
C ALA A 116 -4.96 1.15 7.35
N ALA A 117 -6.07 1.78 6.94
CA ALA A 117 -7.41 1.23 7.13
C ALA A 117 -7.59 -0.12 6.42
N ARG A 118 -7.12 -0.27 5.16
CA ARG A 118 -7.20 -1.55 4.43
C ARG A 118 -6.48 -2.69 5.16
N VAL A 119 -5.33 -2.41 5.79
CA VAL A 119 -4.60 -3.40 6.59
C VAL A 119 -5.40 -3.78 7.84
N THR A 120 -5.89 -2.78 8.59
CA THR A 120 -6.69 -3.03 9.80
C THR A 120 -7.95 -3.83 9.50
N ASP A 121 -8.68 -3.48 8.44
CA ASP A 121 -9.90 -4.18 8.03
C ASP A 121 -9.59 -5.65 7.66
N ALA A 122 -8.49 -5.90 6.96
CA ALA A 122 -8.05 -7.24 6.59
C ALA A 122 -7.71 -8.10 7.82
N GLU A 123 -7.05 -7.53 8.83
CA GLU A 123 -6.77 -8.22 10.09
C GLU A 123 -8.05 -8.56 10.86
N VAL A 124 -8.99 -7.61 10.92
CA VAL A 124 -10.30 -7.81 11.56
C VAL A 124 -11.08 -8.93 10.87
N GLU A 125 -11.15 -8.93 9.54
CA GLU A 125 -11.85 -9.96 8.78
C GLU A 125 -11.16 -11.33 8.85
N ALA A 126 -9.83 -11.37 8.88
CA ALA A 126 -9.07 -12.60 9.09
C ALA A 126 -9.39 -13.21 10.47
N GLY A 127 -9.44 -12.37 11.51
CA GLY A 127 -9.81 -12.78 12.87
C GLY A 127 -11.22 -13.36 12.95
N LYS A 128 -12.20 -12.68 12.34
CA LYS A 128 -13.60 -13.16 12.27
C LYS A 128 -13.69 -14.53 11.58
N LYS A 129 -13.11 -14.66 10.38
CA LYS A 129 -13.12 -15.93 9.63
C LYS A 129 -12.40 -17.05 10.37
N GLY A 130 -11.28 -16.74 11.03
CA GLY A 130 -10.56 -17.70 11.88
C GLY A 130 -11.43 -18.21 13.03
N ALA A 131 -12.09 -17.31 13.76
CA ALA A 131 -13.00 -17.66 14.85
C ALA A 131 -14.19 -18.53 14.37
N GLU A 132 -14.78 -18.20 13.22
CA GLU A 132 -15.85 -19.01 12.62
C GLU A 132 -15.38 -20.44 12.26
N LYS A 133 -14.17 -20.57 11.68
CA LYS A 133 -13.60 -21.87 11.30
C LYS A 133 -13.32 -22.74 12.52
N LEU A 134 -12.85 -22.13 13.62
CA LEU A 134 -12.69 -22.80 14.91
C LEU A 134 -14.03 -23.25 15.49
N ALA A 135 -15.04 -22.39 15.48
CA ALA A 135 -16.38 -22.72 15.97
C ALA A 135 -17.04 -23.87 15.17
N LYS A 136 -16.90 -23.86 13.84
CA LYS A 136 -17.39 -24.95 12.97
C LYS A 136 -16.67 -26.27 13.24
N SER A 137 -15.35 -26.24 13.44
CA SER A 137 -14.55 -27.42 13.75
C SER A 137 -14.88 -28.02 15.12
N ALA A 138 -15.16 -27.18 16.13
CA ALA A 138 -15.61 -27.63 17.44
C ALA A 138 -16.99 -28.31 17.37
N LYS A 139 -17.92 -27.76 16.57
CA LYS A 139 -19.25 -28.37 16.36
C LYS A 139 -19.19 -29.72 15.64
N SER A 140 -18.32 -29.91 14.65
CA SER A 140 -18.23 -31.19 13.94
C SER A 140 -17.62 -32.30 14.81
N LYS A 141 -16.63 -31.97 15.66
CA LYS A 141 -16.05 -32.91 16.64
C LYS A 141 -17.05 -33.38 17.69
N HIS A 142 -18.07 -32.57 17.98
CA HIS A 142 -19.11 -32.91 18.95
C HIS A 142 -20.22 -33.81 18.36
N ALA A 143 -20.29 -33.92 17.03
CA ALA A 143 -21.36 -34.61 16.30
C ALA A 143 -21.02 -36.06 15.91
N THR A 144 -19.92 -36.64 16.41
CA THR A 144 -19.58 -38.06 16.21
C THR A 144 -19.94 -38.89 17.45
N PRO A 145 -21.19 -39.39 17.59
CA PRO A 145 -21.50 -40.46 18.53
C PRO A 145 -21.08 -41.82 17.93
N VAL A 146 -20.61 -42.71 18.82
CA VAL A 146 -20.23 -44.11 18.57
C VAL A 146 -21.43 -44.94 18.12
#